data_AF-A0A4Y8CY11-F1
#
_entry.id   AF-A0A4Y8CY11-F1
#
_cell.length_a   1.000
_cell.length_b   1.000
_cell.length_c   1.000
_cell.angle_alpha   90.00
_cell.angle_beta   90.00
_cell.angle_gamma   90.00
#
_symmetry.space_group_name_H-M   'P 1'
#
loop_
_entity.id
_entity.type
_entity.pdbx_description
1 polymer ?
#
loop_
_entity_poly.entity_id
_entity_poly.type
_entity_poly.pdbx_seq_one_letter_code
_entity_poly.pdbx_strand_id
1 'polypeptide(L)'
;MPILNGFASTNLIRSFTTDTLPAPPLSPRSSLYGRLPIIAVSASLEESKRDEYINRGFDGWILKPIDFQMLEEMLASVEDGGRRERLLYGREGVKWNKGGWLRLGG
;
A
#
# COMPACT_ATOMS: atom_id res chain seq x y z
N MET A 1 9.96 -13.48 -5.12
CA MET A 1 10.57 -12.66 -6.19
C MET A 1 12.03 -13.03 -6.27
N PRO A 2 12.49 -13.64 -7.37
CA PRO A 2 13.79 -14.29 -7.43
C PRO A 2 14.97 -13.35 -7.72
N ILE A 3 14.74 -12.18 -8.33
CA ILE A 3 15.80 -11.27 -8.78
C ILE A 3 15.98 -10.08 -7.81
N LEU A 4 14.87 -9.42 -7.45
CA LEU A 4 14.86 -8.29 -6.51
C LEU A 4 13.73 -8.48 -5.50
N ASN A 5 14.00 -8.23 -4.22
CA ASN A 5 13.00 -8.40 -3.16
C ASN A 5 12.02 -7.22 -3.12
N GLY A 6 10.93 -7.36 -2.34
CA GLY A 6 9.83 -6.37 -2.29
C GLY A 6 10.27 -5.03 -1.73
N PHE A 7 11.18 -5.03 -0.77
CA PHE A 7 11.67 -3.82 -0.14
C PHE A 7 12.55 -3.03 -1.10
N ALA A 8 13.51 -3.68 -1.74
CA ALA A 8 14.37 -3.04 -2.71
C ALA A 8 13.58 -2.55 -3.93
N SER A 9 12.61 -3.34 -4.41
CA SER A 9 11.72 -2.92 -5.51
C SER A 9 10.90 -1.69 -5.14
N THR A 10 10.34 -1.65 -3.93
CA THR A 10 9.54 -0.50 -3.45
C THR A 10 10.40 0.75 -3.35
N ASN A 11 11.60 0.64 -2.78
CA ASN A 11 12.54 1.75 -2.71
C ASN A 11 12.85 2.32 -4.10
N LEU A 12 13.14 1.46 -5.10
CA LEU A 12 13.41 1.90 -6.47
C LEU A 12 12.21 2.59 -7.11
N ILE A 13 11.00 2.06 -6.93
CA ILE A 13 9.77 2.69 -7.44
C ILE A 13 9.58 4.08 -6.80
N ARG A 14 9.86 4.23 -5.50
CA ARG A 14 9.77 5.52 -4.80
C ARG A 14 10.79 6.51 -5.30
N SER A 15 12.06 6.13 -5.40
CA SER A 15 13.08 7.01 -5.97
C SER A 15 12.72 7.43 -7.39
N PHE A 16 12.26 6.52 -8.23
CA PHE A 16 11.84 6.86 -9.59
C PHE A 16 10.65 7.83 -9.63
N THR A 17 9.65 7.66 -8.77
CA THR A 17 8.44 8.50 -8.77
C THR A 17 8.62 9.86 -8.09
N THR A 18 9.60 9.99 -7.20
CA THR A 18 9.90 11.24 -6.47
C THR A 18 11.05 12.03 -7.09
N ASP A 19 12.14 11.36 -7.48
CA ASP A 19 13.40 12.03 -7.87
C ASP A 19 13.45 12.37 -9.37
N THR A 20 12.58 11.76 -10.19
CA THR A 20 12.49 12.09 -11.63
C THR A 20 11.75 13.40 -11.84
N LEU A 21 12.33 14.32 -12.61
CA LEU A 21 11.72 15.60 -12.97
C LEU A 21 11.56 15.73 -14.50
N PRO A 22 10.33 16.01 -15.01
CA PRO A 22 9.08 16.09 -14.26
C PRO A 22 8.66 14.71 -13.71
N ALA A 23 7.95 14.72 -12.59
CA ALA A 23 7.43 13.48 -12.00
C ALA A 23 6.54 12.75 -13.02
N PRO A 24 6.55 11.40 -13.05
CA PRO A 24 5.67 10.64 -13.92
C PRO A 24 4.20 11.00 -13.65
N PRO A 25 3.35 11.14 -14.68
CA PRO A 25 1.95 11.47 -14.49
C PRO A 25 1.23 10.36 -13.71
N LEU A 26 0.41 10.77 -12.75
CA LEU A 26 -0.47 9.86 -12.03
C LEU A 26 -1.70 9.53 -12.88
N SER A 27 -2.17 8.29 -12.78
CA SER A 27 -3.49 7.93 -13.30
C SER A 27 -4.58 8.75 -12.59
N PRO A 28 -5.73 9.03 -13.24
CA PRO A 28 -6.86 9.70 -12.60
C PRO A 28 -7.28 9.04 -11.29
N ARG A 29 -7.20 7.71 -11.23
CA ARG A 29 -7.53 6.92 -10.04
C ARG A 29 -6.60 7.21 -8.87
N SER A 30 -5.31 7.25 -9.14
CA SER A 30 -4.28 7.50 -8.13
C SER A 30 -4.11 8.98 -7.80
N SER A 31 -4.69 9.90 -8.57
CA SER A 31 -4.59 11.33 -8.32
C SER A 31 -5.15 11.71 -6.95
N LEU A 32 -6.26 11.11 -6.52
CA LEU A 32 -6.81 11.34 -5.18
C LEU A 32 -5.92 10.76 -4.08
N TYR A 33 -5.17 9.70 -4.38
CA TYR A 33 -4.18 9.16 -3.45
C TYR A 33 -2.99 10.10 -3.26
N GLY A 34 -2.59 10.84 -4.31
CA GLY A 34 -1.46 11.77 -4.31
C GLY A 34 -0.13 11.17 -4.76
N ARG A 35 -0.03 9.84 -4.87
CA ARG A 35 1.12 9.11 -5.43
C ARG A 35 0.70 7.75 -5.97
N LEU A 36 1.63 6.98 -6.54
CA LEU A 36 1.38 5.56 -6.88
C LEU A 36 1.22 4.73 -5.59
N PRO A 37 0.05 4.12 -5.29
CA PRO A 37 -0.10 3.27 -4.12
C PRO A 37 0.66 1.95 -4.28
N ILE A 38 1.40 1.52 -3.26
CA ILE A 38 2.14 0.24 -3.23
C ILE A 38 1.66 -0.62 -2.06
N ILE A 39 1.09 -1.78 -2.37
CA ILE A 39 0.54 -2.73 -1.39
C ILE A 39 1.50 -3.92 -1.24
N ALA A 40 1.92 -4.22 -0.02
CA ALA A 40 2.72 -5.40 0.29
C ALA A 40 1.85 -6.66 0.29
N VAL A 41 2.27 -7.70 -0.42
CA VAL A 41 1.55 -8.99 -0.49
C VAL A 41 2.49 -10.14 -0.15
N SER A 42 2.39 -10.70 1.06
CA SER A 42 3.19 -11.88 1.47
C SER A 42 2.45 -12.76 2.47
N ALA A 43 2.79 -14.04 2.54
CA ALA A 43 2.35 -14.94 3.60
C ALA A 43 3.02 -14.61 4.96
N SER A 44 4.15 -13.90 4.92
CA SER A 44 5.04 -13.67 6.05
C SER A 44 5.12 -12.20 6.47
N LEU A 45 4.03 -11.42 6.30
CA LEU A 45 4.02 -10.05 6.81
C LEU A 45 3.76 -10.08 8.31
N GLU A 46 4.68 -9.53 9.08
CA GLU A 46 4.62 -9.50 10.54
C GLU A 46 4.14 -8.12 11.00
N GLU A 47 3.14 -8.09 11.88
CA GLU A 47 2.58 -6.85 12.42
C GLU A 47 3.63 -6.01 13.15
N SER A 48 4.58 -6.67 13.83
CA SER A 48 5.72 -6.02 14.48
C SER A 48 6.63 -5.24 13.52
N LYS A 49 6.63 -5.58 12.22
CA LYS A 49 7.43 -4.92 11.17
C LYS A 49 6.66 -3.83 10.44
N ARG A 50 5.47 -3.44 10.92
CA ARG A 50 4.63 -2.38 10.34
C ARG A 50 5.43 -1.14 9.98
N ASP A 51 6.22 -0.64 10.93
CA ASP A 51 6.98 0.60 10.77
C ASP A 51 8.06 0.46 9.69
N GLU A 52 8.65 -0.72 9.54
CA GLU A 52 9.56 -1.00 8.43
C GLU A 52 8.83 -0.88 7.08
N TYR A 53 7.64 -1.45 6.95
CA TYR A 53 6.85 -1.33 5.71
C TYR A 53 6.53 0.14 5.39
N ILE A 54 6.11 0.92 6.39
CA ILE A 54 5.81 2.35 6.21
C ILE A 54 7.06 3.12 5.76
N ASN A 55 8.19 2.89 6.43
CA ASN A 55 9.46 3.57 6.17
C ASN A 55 10.04 3.22 4.79
N ARG A 56 9.83 1.99 4.32
CA ARG A 56 10.19 1.56 2.96
C ARG A 56 9.25 2.13 1.89
N GLY A 57 8.14 2.74 2.30
CA GLY A 57 7.21 3.41 1.40
C GLY A 57 6.06 2.54 0.92
N PHE A 58 5.72 1.45 1.61
CA PHE A 58 4.45 0.76 1.39
C PHE A 58 3.28 1.61 1.92
N ASP A 59 2.13 1.47 1.26
CA ASP A 59 0.90 2.17 1.58
C ASP A 59 -0.14 1.27 2.23
N GLY A 60 -0.08 -0.03 1.95
CA GLY A 60 -1.02 -1.02 2.47
C GLY A 60 -0.38 -2.40 2.51
N TRP A 61 -1.12 -3.34 3.09
CA TRP A 61 -0.69 -4.73 3.22
C TRP A 61 -1.86 -5.68 3.02
N ILE A 62 -1.56 -6.89 2.54
CA ILE A 62 -2.51 -8.01 2.52
C ILE A 62 -1.74 -9.31 2.73
N LEU A 63 -2.24 -10.19 3.60
CA LEU A 63 -1.64 -11.50 3.82
C LEU A 63 -2.06 -12.47 2.72
N LYS A 64 -1.20 -13.47 2.47
CA LYS A 64 -1.56 -14.65 1.67
C LYS A 64 -2.16 -15.72 2.58
N PRO A 65 -3.15 -16.51 2.10
CA PRO A 65 -3.81 -16.41 0.79
C PRO A 65 -4.64 -15.12 0.66
N ILE A 66 -4.68 -14.56 -0.56
CA ILE A 66 -5.31 -13.26 -0.81
C ILE A 66 -6.83 -13.39 -0.66
N ASP A 67 -7.40 -12.57 0.22
CA ASP A 67 -8.84 -12.32 0.28
C ASP A 67 -9.21 -11.33 -0.83
N PHE A 68 -9.87 -11.82 -1.89
CA PHE A 68 -10.21 -11.00 -3.05
C PHE A 68 -11.24 -9.92 -2.73
N GLN A 69 -12.11 -10.12 -1.74
CA GLN A 69 -13.05 -9.09 -1.31
C GLN A 69 -12.29 -7.93 -0.66
N MET A 70 -11.31 -8.23 0.20
CA MET A 70 -10.44 -7.19 0.74
C MET A 70 -9.65 -6.49 -0.37
N LEU A 71 -9.08 -7.23 -1.32
CA LEU A 71 -8.32 -6.64 -2.42
C LEU A 71 -9.19 -5.68 -3.24
N GLU A 72 -10.42 -6.06 -3.56
CA GLU A 72 -11.38 -5.21 -4.27
C GLU A 72 -11.70 -3.92 -3.49
N GLU A 73 -11.98 -4.04 -2.20
CA GLU A 73 -12.22 -2.89 -1.32
C GLU A 73 -11.00 -1.97 -1.23
N MET A 74 -9.79 -2.54 -1.13
CA MET A 74 -8.56 -1.76 -1.17
C MET A 74 -8.39 -1.02 -2.50
N LEU A 75 -8.62 -1.67 -3.63
CA LEU A 75 -8.55 -1.03 -4.95
C LEU A 75 -9.58 0.09 -5.11
N ALA A 76 -10.83 -0.13 -4.69
CA ALA A 76 -11.88 0.90 -4.72
C ALA A 76 -11.52 2.10 -3.82
N SER A 77 -10.88 1.84 -2.68
CA SER A 77 -10.46 2.89 -1.75
C SER A 77 -9.28 3.76 -2.23
N VAL A 78 -8.63 3.42 -3.36
CA VAL A 78 -7.64 4.31 -4.00
C VAL A 78 -8.31 5.62 -4.48
N GLU A 79 -9.57 5.53 -4.89
CA GLU A 79 -10.36 6.66 -5.41
C GLU A 79 -11.36 7.21 -4.36
N ASP A 80 -11.37 6.66 -3.14
CA ASP A 80 -12.31 7.03 -2.08
C ASP A 80 -11.58 7.06 -0.71
N GLY A 81 -11.27 8.27 -0.24
CA GLY A 81 -10.61 8.47 1.04
C GLY A 81 -11.41 7.99 2.25
N GLY A 82 -12.75 8.02 2.18
CA GLY A 82 -13.62 7.53 3.25
C GLY A 82 -13.61 6.01 3.35
N ARG A 83 -13.59 5.29 2.21
CA ARG A 83 -13.33 3.84 2.20
C ARG A 83 -11.96 3.51 2.77
N ARG A 84 -10.94 4.29 2.39
CA ARG A 84 -9.56 4.07 2.85
C ARG A 84 -9.42 4.25 4.34
N GLU A 85 -10.06 5.27 4.90
CA GLU A 85 -10.08 5.54 6.33
C GLU A 85 -10.67 4.36 7.11
N ARG A 86 -11.73 3.71 6.61
CA ARG A 86 -12.30 2.51 7.25
C ARG A 86 -11.36 1.31 7.24
N LEU A 87 -10.43 1.26 6.29
CA LEU A 87 -9.45 0.19 6.13
C LEU A 87 -8.09 0.54 6.75
N LEU A 88 -7.96 1.71 7.39
CA LEU A 88 -6.70 2.16 7.99
C LEU A 88 -6.36 1.32 9.23
N TYR A 89 -5.12 0.85 9.30
CA TYR A 89 -4.60 0.18 10.48
C TYR A 89 -4.82 1.00 11.76
N GLY A 90 -5.29 0.35 12.82
CA GLY A 90 -5.64 0.99 14.09
C GLY A 90 -7.09 1.49 14.19
N ARG A 91 -7.86 1.43 13.09
CA ARG A 91 -9.31 1.65 13.14
C ARG A 91 -10.04 0.42 13.66
N GLU A 92 -11.21 0.66 14.24
CA GLU A 92 -12.08 -0.39 14.74
C GLU A 92 -12.43 -1.39 13.62
N GLY A 93 -12.30 -2.68 13.92
CA GLY A 93 -12.58 -3.77 12.97
C GLY A 93 -11.43 -4.12 12.01
N VAL A 94 -10.38 -3.29 11.90
CA VAL A 94 -9.22 -3.59 11.05
C VAL A 94 -8.26 -4.52 11.77
N LYS A 95 -8.09 -5.73 11.24
CA LYS A 95 -7.18 -6.75 11.79
C LYS A 95 -6.00 -6.96 10.84
N TRP A 96 -4.80 -7.13 11.40
CA TRP A 96 -3.60 -7.37 10.59
C TRP A 96 -3.77 -8.55 9.62
N ASN A 97 -4.40 -9.62 10.07
CA ASN A 97 -4.60 -10.82 9.25
C ASN A 97 -5.59 -10.65 8.09
N LYS A 98 -6.33 -9.53 8.04
CA LYS A 98 -7.29 -9.21 6.99
C LYS A 98 -6.75 -8.26 5.93
N GLY A 99 -5.65 -7.56 6.19
CA GLY A 99 -5.12 -6.53 5.29
C GLY A 99 -5.75 -5.15 5.52
N GLY A 100 -5.21 -4.15 4.85
CA GLY A 100 -5.66 -2.77 4.96
C GLY A 100 -4.61 -1.75 4.53
N TRP A 101 -4.83 -0.50 4.93
CA TRP A 101 -3.97 0.64 4.62
C TRP A 101 -3.12 1.07 5.81
N LEU A 102 -1.85 1.37 5.55
CA LEU A 102 -0.90 1.89 6.53
C LEU A 102 -0.93 3.41 6.61
N ARG A 103 -1.51 4.09 5.61
CA ARG A 103 -1.65 5.54 5.56
C ARG A 103 -2.90 5.98 4.77
N LEU A 104 -3.34 7.20 5.01
CA LEU A 104 -4.52 7.78 4.36
C LEU A 104 -4.24 8.44 3.01
N GLY A 105 -2.99 8.78 2.70
CA GLY A 105 -2.62 9.48 1.47
C GLY A 105 -1.12 9.48 1.24
N GLY A 106 -0.75 9.83 0.01
CA GLY A 106 0.61 9.85 -0.53
C GLY A 106 1.49 10.96 -0.02
#